data_AF-A0A2E0UUT9-F1
#
_entry.id   AF-A0A2E0UUT9-F1
#
_cell.length_a   1.000
_cell.length_b   1.000
_cell.length_c   1.000
_cell.angle_alpha   90.00
_cell.angle_beta   90.00
_cell.angle_gamma   90.00
#
_symmetry.space_group_name_H-M   'P 1'
#
loop_
_entity.id
_entity.type
_entity.pdbx_description
1 polymer ?
#
loop_
_entity_poly.entity_id
_entity_poly.type
_entity_poly.pdbx_seq_one_letter_code
_entity_poly.pdbx_strand_id
1 'polypeptide(L)'
;MNKFINLYPFMQQIFDNEKEANQAAEIGQGILKAKSVRLTDIAAEMKGSGEGDYKKIQRFLRTTDPREVLWRLFQEEAEFVIGDPTEIERPQAWKTPYVGTLNDGKTKGFWAMVLASPYRGRAIPCGLV
;
A
#
# COMPACT_ATOMS: atom_id res chain seq x y z
N MET A 1 20.49 -10.24 15.76
CA MET A 1 19.07 -10.50 15.47
C MET A 1 18.44 -9.20 14.96
N ASN A 2 18.50 -8.95 13.65
CA ASN A 2 17.75 -7.83 13.06
C ASN A 2 16.28 -8.28 13.01
N LYS A 3 15.49 -7.89 14.02
CA LYS A 3 14.09 -8.30 14.20
C LYS A 3 13.12 -7.73 13.14
N PHE A 4 13.63 -6.96 12.18
CA PHE A 4 12.85 -6.31 11.13
C PHE A 4 13.54 -6.50 9.77
N ILE A 5 12.74 -6.78 8.75
CA ILE A 5 13.18 -6.81 7.36
C ILE A 5 13.67 -5.40 6.98
N ASN A 6 14.85 -5.30 6.38
CA ASN A 6 15.28 -4.06 5.76
C ASN A 6 14.37 -3.82 4.54
N LEU A 7 13.64 -2.70 4.54
CA LEU A 7 12.68 -2.37 3.49
C LEU A 7 13.31 -2.26 2.11
N TYR A 8 14.54 -1.76 2.00
CA TYR A 8 15.14 -1.56 0.69
C TYR A 8 15.43 -2.85 -0.07
N PRO A 9 16.12 -3.87 0.51
CA PRO A 9 16.26 -5.18 -0.13
C PRO A 9 14.94 -5.84 -0.52
N PHE A 10 13.89 -5.65 0.28
CA PHE A 10 12.56 -6.14 -0.07
C PHE A 10 11.99 -5.40 -1.30
N MET A 11 12.08 -4.06 -1.32
CA MET A 11 11.61 -3.26 -2.45
C MET A 11 12.37 -3.59 -3.74
N GLN A 12 13.65 -3.93 -3.68
CA GLN A 12 14.42 -4.40 -4.84
C GLN A 12 13.91 -5.72 -5.44
N GLN A 13 13.12 -6.51 -4.70
CA GLN A 13 12.51 -7.73 -5.25
C GLN A 13 11.26 -7.42 -6.09
N ILE A 14 10.60 -6.29 -5.84
CA ILE A 14 9.32 -5.95 -6.48
C ILE A 14 9.41 -4.75 -7.42
N PHE A 15 10.43 -3.90 -7.30
CA PHE A 15 10.71 -2.81 -8.23
C PHE A 15 11.98 -3.11 -9.04
N ASP A 16 11.88 -3.09 -10.38
CA ASP A 16 13.03 -3.34 -11.27
C ASP A 16 14.04 -2.20 -11.26
N ASN A 17 13.55 -0.96 -11.14
CA ASN A 17 14.39 0.21 -11.16
C ASN A 17 14.93 0.51 -9.75
N GLU A 18 16.25 0.57 -9.61
CA GLU A 18 16.91 0.81 -8.32
C GLU A 18 16.47 2.12 -7.64
N LYS A 19 16.24 3.18 -8.44
CA LYS A 19 15.77 4.47 -7.94
C LYS A 19 14.33 4.38 -7.44
N GLU A 20 13.46 3.66 -8.14
CA GLU A 20 12.08 3.42 -7.71
C GLU A 20 12.06 2.55 -6.44
N ALA A 21 12.86 1.49 -6.39
CA ALA A 21 13.02 0.64 -5.21
C ALA A 21 13.46 1.46 -3.98
N ASN A 22 14.44 2.36 -4.16
CA ASN A 22 14.90 3.23 -3.08
C ASN A 22 13.81 4.21 -2.63
N GLN A 23 13.12 4.85 -3.57
CA GLN A 23 12.02 5.76 -3.25
C GLN A 23 10.86 5.03 -2.56
N ALA A 24 10.47 3.86 -3.04
CA ALA A 24 9.45 3.02 -2.42
C ALA A 24 9.83 2.62 -1.00
N ALA A 25 11.11 2.31 -0.76
CA ALA A 25 11.61 1.99 0.58
C ALA A 25 11.56 3.19 1.53
N GLU A 26 11.94 4.39 1.06
CA GLU A 26 11.81 5.63 1.84
C GLU A 26 10.35 5.93 2.21
N ILE A 27 9.45 5.83 1.23
CA ILE A 27 8.01 6.08 1.41
C ILE A 27 7.41 5.03 2.35
N GLY A 28 7.74 3.74 2.17
CA GLY A 28 7.29 2.65 3.04
C GLY A 28 7.74 2.82 4.49
N GLN A 29 8.98 3.27 4.71
CA GLN A 29 9.45 3.65 6.05
C GLN A 29 8.64 4.82 6.62
N GLY A 30 8.34 5.83 5.81
CA GLY A 30 7.48 6.96 6.19
C GLY A 30 6.08 6.50 6.64
N ILE A 31 5.44 5.60 5.88
CA ILE A 31 4.13 5.04 6.21
C ILE A 31 4.16 4.32 7.57
N LEU A 32 5.16 3.46 7.80
CA LEU A 32 5.26 2.69 9.04
C LEU A 32 5.51 3.59 10.27
N LYS A 33 6.26 4.68 10.10
CA LYS A 33 6.48 5.67 11.17
C LYS A 33 5.24 6.52 11.44
N ALA A 34 4.64 7.07 10.38
CA ALA A 34 3.47 7.93 10.47
C ALA A 34 2.23 7.18 10.96
N LYS A 35 2.17 5.87 10.72
CA LYS A 35 0.97 5.04 10.97
C LYS A 35 -0.28 5.67 10.32
N SER A 36 -0.07 6.30 9.17
CA SER A 36 -1.07 7.07 8.43
C SER A 36 -0.85 6.86 6.95
N VAL A 37 -1.94 6.85 6.19
CA VAL A 37 -1.93 6.81 4.72
C VAL A 37 -1.95 8.20 4.10
N ARG A 38 -2.04 9.26 4.92
CA ARG A 38 -2.10 10.64 4.44
C ARG A 38 -0.71 11.08 3.98
N LEU A 39 -0.60 11.55 2.74
CA LEU A 39 0.70 11.93 2.15
C LEU A 39 1.45 12.98 2.96
N THR A 40 0.76 13.92 3.59
CA THR A 40 1.38 14.95 4.45
C THR A 40 2.02 14.35 5.69
N ASP A 41 1.37 13.37 6.30
CA ASP A 41 1.85 12.74 7.53
C ASP A 41 3.04 11.84 7.21
N ILE A 42 2.95 11.10 6.11
CA ILE A 42 4.06 10.29 5.58
C ILE A 42 5.27 11.18 5.29
N ALA A 43 5.07 12.30 4.57
CA ALA A 43 6.14 13.23 4.22
C ALA A 43 6.80 13.87 5.44
N ALA A 44 6.04 14.14 6.51
CA ALA A 44 6.58 14.68 7.76
C ALA A 44 7.51 13.70 8.50
N GLU A 45 7.32 12.40 8.32
CA GLU A 45 8.12 11.33 8.95
C GLU A 45 9.28 10.81 8.07
N MET A 46 9.36 11.29 6.83
CA MET A 46 10.47 11.06 5.93
C MET A 46 11.69 11.92 6.30
N LYS A 47 12.88 11.54 5.82
CA LYS A 47 14.15 12.13 6.27
C LYS A 47 14.42 13.55 5.74
N GLY A 48 13.74 13.97 4.68
CA GLY A 48 13.97 15.24 4.00
C GLY A 48 13.12 16.37 4.58
N SER A 49 12.83 17.37 3.75
CA SER A 49 11.89 18.44 4.11
C SER A 49 10.46 18.01 3.78
N GLY A 50 9.49 18.37 4.63
CA GLY A 50 8.09 17.97 4.45
C GLY A 50 7.51 18.34 3.08
N GLU A 51 7.80 19.55 2.54
CA GLU A 51 7.34 19.94 1.20
C GLU A 51 8.05 19.14 0.09
N GLY A 52 9.36 18.93 0.24
CA GLY A 52 10.17 18.18 -0.72
C GLY A 52 9.75 16.72 -0.81
N ASP A 53 9.55 16.08 0.34
CA ASP A 53 9.12 14.69 0.43
C ASP A 53 7.66 14.52 0.01
N TYR A 54 6.78 15.48 0.31
CA TYR A 54 5.42 15.48 -0.23
C TYR A 54 5.42 15.46 -1.77
N LYS A 55 6.21 16.34 -2.41
CA LYS A 55 6.37 16.34 -3.87
C LYS A 55 7.03 15.06 -4.37
N LYS A 56 7.94 14.46 -3.59
CA LYS A 56 8.58 13.18 -3.93
C LYS A 56 7.54 12.05 -4.00
N ILE A 57 6.68 11.92 -2.98
CA ILE A 57 5.60 10.93 -2.97
C ILE A 57 4.65 11.13 -4.16
N GLN A 58 4.25 12.38 -4.42
CA GLN A 58 3.39 12.69 -5.57
C GLN A 58 4.02 12.31 -6.91
N ARG A 59 5.32 12.58 -7.09
CA ARG A 59 6.04 12.22 -8.33
C ARG A 59 6.14 10.72 -8.50
N PHE A 60 6.41 9.99 -7.41
CA PHE A 60 6.47 8.53 -7.41
C PHE A 60 5.12 7.92 -7.85
N LEU A 61 4.02 8.31 -7.22
CA LEU A 61 2.67 7.80 -7.55
C LEU A 61 2.19 8.18 -8.96
N ARG A 62 2.82 9.15 -9.62
CA ARG A 62 2.50 9.54 -11.00
C ARG A 62 3.18 8.63 -12.03
N THR A 63 4.35 8.10 -11.70
CA THR A 63 5.14 7.27 -12.63
C THR A 63 5.01 5.78 -12.35
N THR A 64 4.51 5.44 -11.17
CA THR A 64 4.51 4.08 -10.65
C THR A 64 3.16 3.81 -10.02
N ASP A 65 2.45 2.78 -10.50
CA ASP A 65 1.25 2.28 -9.83
C ASP A 65 1.63 1.15 -8.85
N PRO A 66 1.57 1.37 -7.53
CA PRO A 66 1.91 0.34 -6.56
C PRO A 66 1.02 -0.91 -6.67
N ARG A 67 -0.19 -0.79 -7.23
CA ARG A 67 -1.10 -1.94 -7.43
C ARG A 67 -0.55 -2.91 -8.46
N GLU A 68 0.08 -2.40 -9.51
CA GLU A 68 0.73 -3.24 -10.53
C GLU A 68 1.94 -3.98 -9.93
N VAL A 69 2.68 -3.31 -9.04
CA VAL A 69 3.84 -3.92 -8.38
C VAL A 69 3.44 -5.03 -7.42
N LEU A 70 2.31 -4.90 -6.72
CA LEU A 70 1.81 -5.95 -5.81
C LEU A 70 1.62 -7.30 -6.50
N TRP A 71 1.21 -7.30 -7.78
CA TRP A 71 1.00 -8.53 -8.54
C TRP A 71 2.27 -9.39 -8.69
N ARG A 72 3.46 -8.83 -8.51
CA ARG A 72 4.72 -9.61 -8.49
C ARG A 72 4.83 -10.55 -7.30
N LEU A 73 4.04 -10.31 -6.25
CA LEU A 73 3.96 -11.19 -5.08
C LEU A 73 2.98 -12.34 -5.30
N PHE A 74 2.23 -12.36 -6.41
CA PHE A 74 1.38 -13.47 -6.79
C PHE A 74 2.24 -14.70 -7.07
N GLN A 75 1.79 -15.86 -6.60
CA GLN A 75 2.43 -17.16 -6.83
C GLN A 75 1.49 -18.00 -7.70
N GLU A 76 1.85 -18.24 -8.96
CA GLU A 76 1.03 -18.98 -9.91
C GLU A 76 0.84 -20.45 -9.49
N GLU A 77 1.87 -21.04 -8.89
CA GLU A 77 1.86 -22.43 -8.41
C GLU A 77 1.18 -22.60 -7.05
N ALA A 78 0.64 -21.53 -6.46
CA ALA A 78 -0.13 -21.64 -5.23
C ALA A 78 -1.42 -22.41 -5.50
N GLU A 79 -1.73 -23.39 -4.64
CA GLU A 79 -2.94 -24.21 -4.75
C GLU A 79 -4.23 -23.38 -4.70
N PHE A 80 -4.19 -22.24 -4.01
CA PHE A 80 -5.31 -21.32 -3.92
C PHE A 80 -4.82 -19.88 -3.71
N VAL A 81 -5.74 -18.94 -3.94
CA VAL A 81 -5.60 -17.52 -3.62
C VAL A 81 -6.57 -17.18 -2.50
N ILE A 82 -6.10 -16.43 -1.50
CA ILE A 82 -6.96 -15.92 -0.44
C ILE A 82 -7.56 -14.60 -0.94
N GLY A 83 -8.88 -14.51 -0.97
CA GLY A 83 -9.61 -13.27 -1.20
C GLY A 83 -10.27 -12.79 0.09
N ASP A 84 -9.98 -11.56 0.50
CA ASP A 84 -10.54 -10.95 1.71
C ASP A 84 -11.28 -9.65 1.35
N PRO A 85 -12.62 -9.68 1.23
CA PRO A 85 -13.42 -8.47 1.06
C PRO A 85 -13.49 -7.70 2.38
N THR A 86 -12.85 -6.54 2.42
CA THR A 86 -12.78 -5.66 3.60
C THR A 86 -13.60 -4.40 3.38
N GLU A 87 -14.46 -4.07 4.35
CA GLU A 87 -15.12 -2.77 4.43
C GLU A 87 -14.19 -1.73 5.07
N ILE A 88 -14.01 -0.59 4.41
CA ILE A 88 -13.23 0.53 4.91
C ILE A 88 -14.16 1.72 5.08
N GLU A 89 -14.47 2.05 6.32
CA GLU A 89 -15.28 3.22 6.63
C GLU A 89 -14.61 4.51 6.14
N ARG A 90 -15.43 5.40 5.59
CA ARG A 90 -15.05 6.76 5.26
C ARG A 90 -16.01 7.75 5.92
N PRO A 91 -15.79 8.04 7.21
CA PRO A 91 -16.61 9.00 7.93
C PRO A 91 -16.66 10.34 7.19
N GLN A 92 -17.80 11.02 7.26
CA GLN A 92 -18.02 12.37 6.72
C GLN A 92 -18.05 12.50 5.19
N ALA A 93 -17.95 11.41 4.42
CA ALA A 93 -17.98 11.42 2.96
C ALA A 93 -19.40 11.46 2.33
N TRP A 94 -20.35 12.12 2.99
CA TRP A 94 -21.76 12.14 2.58
C TRP A 94 -22.02 12.74 1.20
N LYS A 95 -21.12 13.59 0.71
CA LYS A 95 -21.22 14.30 -0.58
C LYS A 95 -20.13 13.89 -1.58
N THR A 96 -19.44 12.78 -1.33
CA THR A 96 -18.31 12.35 -2.14
C THR A 96 -18.78 11.30 -3.17
N PRO A 97 -18.85 11.63 -4.47
CA PRO A 97 -19.53 10.77 -5.45
C PRO A 97 -18.90 9.39 -5.65
N TYR A 98 -17.59 9.27 -5.42
CA TYR A 98 -16.85 8.01 -5.54
C TYR A 98 -16.90 7.13 -4.29
N VAL A 99 -17.67 7.53 -3.26
CA VAL A 99 -17.81 6.77 -2.01
C VAL A 99 -19.16 6.06 -2.00
N GLY A 100 -19.10 4.73 -1.84
CA GLY A 100 -20.27 3.86 -1.81
C GLY A 100 -20.97 3.84 -0.45
N THR A 101 -21.91 2.93 -0.32
CA THR A 101 -22.56 2.56 0.95
C THR A 101 -22.13 1.13 1.30
N LEU A 102 -21.79 0.91 2.56
CA LEU A 102 -21.39 -0.38 3.11
C LEU A 102 -22.60 -1.32 3.30
N ASN A 103 -22.35 -2.55 3.74
CA ASN A 103 -23.34 -3.62 3.84
C ASN A 103 -24.53 -3.28 4.75
N ASP A 104 -24.33 -2.41 5.74
CA ASP A 104 -25.38 -1.93 6.63
C ASP A 104 -26.40 -0.98 5.97
N GLY A 105 -26.17 -0.62 4.69
CA GLY A 105 -27.01 0.27 3.91
C GLY A 105 -26.97 1.74 4.37
N LYS A 106 -26.10 2.10 5.31
CA LYS A 106 -26.07 3.43 5.94
C LYS A 106 -24.67 4.04 5.94
N THR A 107 -23.66 3.28 6.35
CA THR A 107 -22.30 3.76 6.53
C THR A 107 -21.64 3.99 5.18
N LYS A 108 -20.95 5.12 5.06
CA LYS A 108 -20.20 5.49 3.84
C LYS A 108 -18.80 4.91 3.91
N GLY A 109 -18.34 4.34 2.80
CA GLY A 109 -17.06 3.67 2.76
C GLY A 109 -16.69 3.08 1.41
N PHE A 110 -15.66 2.25 1.46
CA PHE A 110 -15.14 1.50 0.32
C PHE A 110 -15.18 0.02 0.63
N TRP A 111 -15.36 -0.78 -0.41
CA TRP A 111 -14.98 -2.18 -0.39
C TRP A 111 -13.60 -2.30 -1.00
N ALA A 112 -12.74 -3.05 -0.34
CA ALA A 112 -11.42 -3.44 -0.84
C ALA A 112 -11.38 -4.96 -0.92
N MET A 113 -11.10 -5.52 -2.09
CA MET A 113 -10.78 -6.94 -2.21
C MET A 113 -9.26 -7.10 -2.16
N VAL A 114 -8.75 -7.60 -1.03
CA VAL A 114 -7.32 -7.92 -0.90
C VAL A 114 -7.13 -9.36 -1.35
N LEU A 115 -6.22 -9.55 -2.31
CA LEU A 115 -5.79 -10.88 -2.74
C LEU A 115 -4.44 -11.20 -2.11
N ALA A 116 -4.26 -12.43 -1.66
CA ALA A 116 -3.01 -12.88 -1.08
C ALA A 116 -2.63 -14.31 -1.49
N SER A 117 -1.34 -14.52 -1.74
CA SER A 117 -0.77 -15.85 -1.96
C SER A 117 -0.31 -16.46 -0.62
N PRO A 118 -0.59 -17.75 -0.37
CA PRO A 118 -0.05 -18.46 0.78
C PRO A 118 1.46 -18.69 0.58
N TYR A 119 2.26 -18.28 1.58
CA TYR A 119 3.71 -18.45 1.57
C TYR A 119 4.21 -18.80 2.97
N ARG A 120 4.74 -20.01 3.14
CA ARG A 120 5.34 -20.50 4.41
C ARG A 120 4.43 -20.27 5.63
N GLY A 121 3.13 -20.57 5.49
CA GLY A 121 2.13 -20.39 6.54
C GLY A 121 1.70 -18.94 6.79
N ARG A 122 2.00 -18.01 5.88
CA ARG A 122 1.55 -16.60 5.95
C ARG A 122 0.81 -16.22 4.66
N ALA A 123 -0.14 -15.29 4.77
CA ALA A 123 -0.74 -14.65 3.61
C ALA A 123 0.13 -13.45 3.20
N ILE A 124 0.63 -13.44 1.95
CA ILE A 124 1.35 -12.30 1.38
C ILE A 124 0.39 -11.57 0.45
N PRO A 125 0.00 -10.31 0.75
CA PRO A 125 -0.82 -9.52 -0.15
C PRO A 125 -0.15 -9.36 -1.51
N CYS A 126 -0.88 -9.70 -2.57
CA CYS A 126 -0.41 -9.68 -3.96
C CYS A 126 -1.35 -8.93 -4.90
N GLY A 127 -2.52 -8.49 -4.45
CA GLY A 127 -3.45 -7.75 -5.28
C GLY A 127 -4.43 -6.93 -4.45
N LEU A 128 -4.88 -5.83 -5.04
CA LEU A 128 -5.98 -5.02 -4.53
C LEU A 128 -6.91 -4.72 -5.70
N VAL A 129 -8.16 -5.19 -5.59
CA VAL A 129 -9.22 -5.03 -6.60
C VAL A 129 -10.35 -4.18 -6.04
#